data_AF-A0A453JUB7-F1
#
_entry.id   AF-A0A453JUB7-F1
#
_cell.length_a   1.000
_cell.length_b   1.000
_cell.length_c   1.000
_cell.angle_alpha   90.00
_cell.angle_beta   90.00
_cell.angle_gamma   90.00
#
_symmetry.space_group_name_H-M   'P 1'
#
loop_
_entity.id
_entity.type
_entity.pdbx_description
1 polymer ?
#
loop_
_entity_poly.entity_id
_entity_poly.type
_entity_poly.pdbx_seq_one_letter_code
_entity_poly.pdbx_strand_id
1 'polypeptide(L)'
;MYGSWTDFDKFDNFGTAREVVSEWSLMEEMNEKLRFFVEECDHIQGIQFIVDDSGGFSSIAATYLENIADDYTNTPVLLYCVRDPVTHGSSRNQRDTITRSLHDAVSLSKLSSFCSLMVPIGLPSLSQSSLSPFLSIQDAKPFHSSAISAAAIHSVTVPFRLQNAGPASNIAHSSGNIDMRELVHIISDQGRQNMVTALDVAMPAPSLKDGNDLWNMKSLRTLTPEISDEEEDPYSVESLVVHGVLRAGGHRASISQVKDSVYSAYEGRATKPKFSHLSVSPCPLPIPLPFPSIFRSHIGQHGEILSNHAEGTQPKGSLDVESIPMAARLRSSNAVLPFIERRSLSLQKFGVARGSLGTQILRDWGFGREEMEDMSEHLSKMVRAFHPEGGLTSDSD
;
A
#
# COMPACT_ATOMS: atom_id res chain seq x y z
N MET A 1 -17.99 20.68 26.52
CA MET A 1 -18.08 21.50 25.30
C MET A 1 -18.26 20.55 24.13
N TYR A 2 -19.48 20.44 23.62
CA TYR A 2 -19.77 19.63 22.44
C TYR A 2 -19.47 20.49 21.21
N GLY A 3 -18.32 20.24 20.58
CA GLY A 3 -18.05 20.79 19.25
C GLY A 3 -19.01 20.15 18.26
N SER A 4 -19.94 20.95 17.74
CA SER A 4 -20.79 20.56 16.62
C SER A 4 -19.91 20.51 15.37
N TRP A 5 -19.45 19.31 15.02
CA TRP A 5 -18.72 19.01 13.79
C TRP A 5 -19.70 19.05 12.61
N THR A 6 -20.08 20.25 12.16
CA THR A 6 -21.09 20.43 11.09
C THR A 6 -20.55 21.06 9.79
N ASP A 7 -19.26 21.40 9.72
CA ASP A 7 -18.60 21.88 8.48
C ASP A 7 -17.60 20.83 7.97
N PHE A 8 -18.07 19.76 7.34
CA PHE A 8 -17.20 18.75 6.72
C PHE A 8 -16.54 19.23 5.40
N ASP A 9 -17.01 20.32 4.80
CA ASP A 9 -16.44 20.87 3.54
C ASP A 9 -15.08 21.56 3.71
N LYS A 10 -14.56 21.70 4.95
CA LYS A 10 -13.27 22.37 5.16
C LYS A 10 -12.09 21.44 4.83
N PHE A 11 -12.11 20.17 5.19
CA PHE A 11 -10.87 19.36 5.24
C PHE A 11 -10.47 18.66 3.93
N ASP A 12 -10.81 19.24 2.78
CA ASP A 12 -10.69 18.58 1.46
C ASP A 12 -9.35 18.78 0.75
N ASN A 13 -8.43 19.56 1.31
CA ASN A 13 -7.15 19.84 0.68
C ASN A 13 -6.03 20.07 1.72
N PHE A 14 -4.79 20.09 1.23
CA PHE A 14 -3.60 20.10 2.07
C PHE A 14 -3.56 21.34 2.98
N GLY A 15 -3.92 22.51 2.45
CA GLY A 15 -3.83 23.76 3.20
C GLY A 15 -4.90 23.93 4.29
N THR A 16 -5.99 23.16 4.29
CA THR A 16 -7.05 23.39 5.27
C THR A 16 -6.65 23.00 6.69
N ALA A 17 -5.70 22.08 6.86
CA ALA A 17 -5.29 21.64 8.19
C ALA A 17 -4.26 22.55 8.86
N ARG A 18 -3.85 23.63 8.21
CA ARG A 18 -2.73 24.47 8.67
C ARG A 18 -2.95 25.06 10.06
N GLU A 19 -4.17 25.48 10.39
CA GLU A 19 -4.49 26.01 11.73
C GLU A 19 -4.34 24.94 12.82
N VAL A 20 -4.74 23.69 12.51
CA VAL A 20 -4.59 22.54 13.41
C VAL A 20 -3.12 22.14 13.55
N VAL A 21 -2.36 22.16 12.45
CA VAL A 21 -0.90 21.91 12.46
C VAL A 21 -0.16 22.97 13.28
N SER A 22 -0.65 24.21 13.28
CA SER A 22 -0.05 25.31 14.06
C SER A 22 -0.31 25.18 15.57
N GLU A 23 -1.20 24.29 15.99
CA GLU A 23 -1.46 24.00 17.40
C GLU A 23 -0.38 23.07 17.96
N TRP A 24 0.73 23.67 18.41
CA TRP A 24 1.89 22.96 18.95
C TRP A 24 1.55 21.94 20.04
N SER A 25 0.56 22.25 20.89
CA SER A 25 0.13 21.38 21.98
C SER A 25 -0.43 20.03 21.50
N LEU A 26 -1.14 20.01 20.36
CA LEU A 26 -1.67 18.76 19.81
C LEU A 26 -0.53 17.86 19.31
N MET A 27 0.43 18.45 18.59
CA MET A 27 1.57 17.71 18.05
C MET A 27 2.47 17.16 19.16
N GLU A 28 2.70 17.96 20.21
CA GLU A 28 3.44 17.53 21.40
C GLU A 28 2.72 16.37 22.12
N GLU A 29 1.39 16.42 22.26
CA GLU A 29 0.61 15.32 22.84
C GLU A 29 0.73 14.03 22.02
N MET A 30 0.71 14.13 20.68
CA MET A 30 0.90 12.98 19.80
C MET A 30 2.30 12.38 19.92
N ASN A 31 3.34 13.23 19.90
CA ASN A 31 4.73 12.82 20.07
C ASN A 31 4.96 12.13 21.43
N GLU A 32 4.39 12.67 22.51
CA GLU A 32 4.53 12.09 23.86
C GLU A 32 3.86 10.71 23.95
N LYS A 33 2.69 10.53 23.32
CA LYS A 33 2.04 9.22 23.23
C LYS A 33 2.87 8.21 22.44
N LEU A 34 3.50 8.62 21.34
CA LEU A 34 4.40 7.74 20.60
C LEU A 34 5.62 7.39 21.45
N ARG A 35 6.25 8.38 22.08
CA ARG A 35 7.41 8.19 22.95
C ARG A 35 7.14 7.16 24.04
N PHE A 36 5.98 7.24 24.69
CA PHE A 36 5.54 6.24 25.68
C PHE A 36 5.62 4.80 25.13
N PHE A 37 5.07 4.52 23.93
CA PHE A 37 5.13 3.17 23.37
C PHE A 37 6.53 2.76 22.91
N VAL A 38 7.32 3.70 22.41
CA VAL A 38 8.70 3.44 21.97
C VAL A 38 9.59 3.09 23.16
N GLU A 39 9.44 3.78 24.29
CA GLU A 39 10.20 3.53 25.52
C GLU A 39 9.90 2.17 26.16
N GLU A 40 8.70 1.63 25.95
CA GLU A 40 8.31 0.28 26.38
C GLU A 40 8.87 -0.84 25.47
N CYS A 41 9.51 -0.50 24.34
CA CYS A 41 10.10 -1.47 23.43
C CYS A 41 11.57 -1.73 23.78
N ASP A 42 11.95 -3.00 24.00
CA ASP A 42 13.37 -3.40 24.14
C ASP A 42 14.19 -3.01 22.89
N HIS A 43 13.61 -3.21 21.71
CA HIS A 43 14.20 -2.82 20.43
C HIS A 43 13.11 -2.51 19.40
N ILE A 44 13.01 -1.23 19.02
CA ILE A 44 12.09 -0.80 17.96
C ILE A 44 12.61 -1.23 16.58
N GLN A 45 11.82 -2.05 15.88
CA GLN A 45 12.18 -2.52 14.53
C GLN A 45 11.81 -1.51 13.43
N GLY A 46 10.78 -0.69 13.66
CA GLY A 46 10.21 0.21 12.67
C GLY A 46 8.85 0.75 13.10
N ILE A 47 8.35 1.75 12.38
CA ILE A 47 7.05 2.38 12.62
C ILE A 47 6.15 2.14 11.41
N GLN A 48 4.96 1.59 11.63
CA GLN A 48 3.92 1.52 10.61
C GLN A 48 3.04 2.77 10.73
N PHE A 49 2.99 3.57 9.67
CA PHE A 49 2.22 4.81 9.64
C PHE A 49 1.08 4.65 8.62
N ILE A 50 -0.17 4.74 9.05
CA ILE A 50 -1.33 4.59 8.17
C ILE A 50 -2.08 5.93 8.14
N VAL A 51 -2.30 6.46 6.93
CA VAL A 51 -2.91 7.78 6.73
C VAL A 51 -3.90 7.75 5.57
N ASP A 52 -4.98 8.51 5.69
CA ASP A 52 -5.76 8.96 4.53
C ASP A 52 -5.15 10.26 3.99
N ASP A 53 -4.48 10.15 2.84
CA ASP A 53 -3.78 11.26 2.21
C ASP A 53 -4.63 12.01 1.16
N SER A 54 -5.96 11.85 1.18
CA SER A 54 -6.88 12.47 0.21
C SER A 54 -7.40 13.87 0.60
N GLY A 55 -7.16 14.31 1.84
CA GLY A 55 -7.61 15.60 2.37
C GLY A 55 -6.62 16.22 3.34
N GLY A 56 -7.06 17.17 4.16
CA GLY A 56 -6.20 17.93 5.08
C GLY A 56 -5.41 17.07 6.08
N PHE A 57 -5.83 15.83 6.32
CA PHE A 57 -5.11 14.91 7.22
C PHE A 57 -3.72 14.60 6.68
N SER A 58 -3.50 14.72 5.37
CA SER A 58 -2.17 14.57 4.77
C SER A 58 -1.19 15.63 5.28
N SER A 59 -1.64 16.85 5.57
CA SER A 59 -0.78 17.90 6.10
C SER A 59 -0.43 17.66 7.57
N ILE A 60 -1.39 17.22 8.40
CA ILE A 60 -1.11 16.84 9.79
C ILE A 60 -0.14 15.66 9.82
N ALA A 61 -0.40 14.65 8.99
CA ALA A 61 0.45 13.49 8.88
C ALA A 61 1.86 13.84 8.42
N ALA A 62 2.02 14.74 7.45
CA ALA A 62 3.33 15.18 6.99
C ALA A 62 4.14 15.83 8.12
N THR A 63 3.55 16.73 8.91
CA THR A 63 4.24 17.36 10.04
C THR A 63 4.54 16.35 11.16
N TYR A 64 3.61 15.45 11.46
CA TYR A 64 3.85 14.42 12.48
C TYR A 64 4.94 13.43 12.04
N LEU A 65 4.96 13.06 10.76
CA LEU A 65 5.96 12.18 10.18
C LEU A 65 7.35 12.84 10.14
N GLU A 66 7.43 14.15 9.90
CA GLU A 66 8.66 14.95 10.00
C GLU A 66 9.24 14.87 11.43
N ASN A 67 8.41 15.10 12.47
CA ASN A 67 8.85 14.93 13.86
C ASN A 67 9.33 13.51 14.18
N ILE A 68 8.63 12.49 13.64
CA ILE A 68 9.04 11.09 13.82
C ILE A 68 10.41 10.84 13.18
N ALA A 69 10.64 11.37 11.97
CA ALA A 69 11.91 11.21 11.27
C ALA A 69 13.07 11.91 12.03
N ASP A 70 12.81 13.05 12.66
CA ASP A 70 13.78 13.79 13.46
C ASP A 70 14.10 13.09 14.80
N ASP A 71 13.07 12.62 15.53
CA ASP A 71 13.26 11.96 16.83
C ASP A 71 13.79 10.51 16.69
N TYR A 72 13.43 9.81 15.61
CA TYR A 72 13.72 8.39 15.40
C TYR A 72 14.48 8.12 14.10
N THR A 73 15.52 8.92 13.82
CA THR A 73 16.34 8.91 12.58
C THR A 73 16.77 7.54 12.04
N ASN A 74 17.03 6.56 12.90
CA ASN A 74 17.48 5.23 12.49
C ASN A 74 16.35 4.22 12.31
N THR A 75 15.12 4.56 12.66
CA THR A 75 13.96 3.67 12.67
C THR A 75 13.22 3.77 11.34
N PRO A 76 13.10 2.68 10.55
CA PRO A 76 12.41 2.75 9.28
C PRO A 76 10.92 3.04 9.47
N VAL A 77 10.36 3.88 8.59
CA VAL A 77 8.92 4.17 8.57
C VAL A 77 8.29 3.57 7.33
N LEU A 78 7.34 2.66 7.53
CA LEU A 78 6.51 2.07 6.51
C LEU A 78 5.16 2.80 6.44
N LEU A 79 5.01 3.63 5.41
CA LEU A 79 3.85 4.48 5.21
C LEU A 79 2.81 3.82 4.30
N TYR A 80 1.58 3.65 4.79
CA TYR A 80 0.43 3.23 4.01
C TYR A 80 -0.51 4.41 3.78
N CYS A 81 -0.67 4.83 2.53
CA CYS A 81 -1.60 5.89 2.14
C CYS A 81 -2.90 5.26 1.67
N VAL A 82 -3.92 5.21 2.53
CA VAL A 82 -5.17 4.48 2.30
C VAL A 82 -6.28 5.46 1.94
N ARG A 83 -6.72 5.41 0.69
CA ARG A 83 -7.82 6.23 0.15
C ARG A 83 -9.08 5.41 -0.06
N ASP A 84 -10.23 6.02 0.22
CA ASP A 84 -11.53 5.46 -0.11
C ASP A 84 -11.85 5.64 -1.61
N PRO A 85 -12.53 4.69 -2.29
CA PRO A 85 -12.88 4.82 -3.70
C PRO A 85 -13.69 6.08 -4.05
N VAL A 86 -14.47 6.63 -3.11
CA VAL A 86 -15.32 7.81 -3.33
C VAL A 86 -14.49 9.08 -3.52
N THR A 87 -13.23 9.10 -3.07
CA THR A 87 -12.32 10.26 -3.20
C THR A 87 -11.97 10.57 -4.67
N HIS A 88 -12.21 9.63 -5.59
CA HIS A 88 -11.96 9.77 -7.03
C HIS A 88 -13.14 10.33 -7.86
N GLY A 89 -14.17 10.90 -7.23
CA GLY A 89 -15.32 11.49 -7.95
C GLY A 89 -14.92 12.57 -8.97
N SER A 90 -15.52 12.57 -10.16
CA SER A 90 -15.21 13.55 -11.20
C SER A 90 -15.66 14.96 -10.78
N SER A 91 -14.68 15.89 -10.66
CA SER A 91 -15.02 17.30 -10.48
C SER A 91 -15.50 17.91 -11.78
N ARG A 92 -16.55 18.74 -11.71
CA ARG A 92 -17.09 19.49 -12.85
C ARG A 92 -16.34 20.81 -13.08
N ASN A 93 -15.53 21.27 -12.13
CA ASN A 93 -14.85 22.56 -12.18
C ASN A 93 -13.33 22.39 -12.35
N GLN A 94 -12.75 23.18 -13.26
CA GLN A 94 -11.31 23.17 -13.56
C GLN A 94 -10.47 23.53 -12.32
N ARG A 95 -10.92 24.49 -11.50
CA ARG A 95 -10.17 24.91 -10.30
C ARG A 95 -10.04 23.77 -9.29
N ASP A 96 -11.11 23.01 -9.08
CA ASP A 96 -11.13 21.91 -8.13
C ASP A 96 -10.25 20.76 -8.62
N THR A 97 -10.26 20.47 -9.93
CA THR A 97 -9.33 19.50 -10.53
C THR A 97 -7.88 19.91 -10.33
N ILE A 98 -7.53 21.18 -10.55
CA ILE A 98 -6.18 21.71 -10.30
C ILE A 98 -5.83 21.58 -8.81
N THR A 99 -6.75 21.96 -7.92
CA THR A 99 -6.57 21.89 -6.46
C THR A 99 -6.28 20.46 -6.01
N ARG A 100 -7.05 19.47 -6.50
CA ARG A 100 -6.83 18.05 -6.19
C ARG A 100 -5.51 17.53 -6.74
N SER A 101 -5.16 17.88 -7.99
CA SER A 101 -3.87 17.48 -8.57
C SER A 101 -2.67 18.06 -7.83
N LEU A 102 -2.78 19.30 -7.34
CA LEU A 102 -1.76 19.91 -6.49
C LEU A 102 -1.72 19.25 -5.11
N HIS A 103 -2.88 18.97 -4.51
CA HIS A 103 -2.96 18.27 -3.24
C HIS A 103 -2.26 16.91 -3.33
N ASP A 104 -2.58 16.10 -4.34
CA ASP A 104 -1.95 14.78 -4.54
C ASP A 104 -0.44 14.89 -4.70
N ALA A 105 0.04 15.90 -5.41
CA ALA A 105 1.48 16.09 -5.63
C ALA A 105 2.21 16.58 -4.38
N VAL A 106 1.63 17.53 -3.64
CA VAL A 106 2.18 18.03 -2.38
C VAL A 106 2.15 16.94 -1.31
N SER A 107 1.03 16.22 -1.16
CA SER A 107 0.89 15.08 -0.25
C SER A 107 1.95 14.03 -0.53
N LEU A 108 2.11 13.60 -1.80
CA LEU A 108 3.16 12.65 -2.18
C LEU A 108 4.55 13.18 -1.84
N SER A 109 4.85 14.43 -2.21
CA SER A 109 6.17 15.02 -1.98
C SER A 109 6.51 15.07 -0.49
N LYS A 110 5.66 15.71 0.32
CA LYS A 110 5.87 15.90 1.76
C LYS A 110 5.89 14.60 2.55
N LEU A 111 4.99 13.65 2.27
CA LEU A 111 4.95 12.39 2.99
C LEU A 111 6.13 11.47 2.62
N SER A 112 6.50 11.43 1.34
CA SER A 112 7.61 10.58 0.88
C SER A 112 8.97 11.05 1.40
N SER A 113 9.16 12.35 1.68
CA SER A 113 10.41 12.89 2.24
C SER A 113 10.78 12.29 3.61
N PHE A 114 9.80 11.80 4.37
CA PHE A 114 9.99 11.37 5.76
C PHE A 114 9.64 9.90 6.00
N CYS A 115 9.51 9.09 4.94
CA CYS A 115 9.27 7.66 5.05
C CYS A 115 10.37 6.84 4.36
N SER A 116 10.52 5.58 4.77
CA SER A 116 11.50 4.66 4.17
C SER A 116 10.89 3.81 3.05
N LEU A 117 9.59 3.56 3.13
CA LEU A 117 8.81 2.88 2.11
C LEU A 117 7.37 3.40 2.13
N MET A 118 6.82 3.76 0.97
CA MET A 118 5.47 4.28 0.80
C MET A 118 4.63 3.31 -0.04
N VAL A 119 3.46 2.95 0.46
CA VAL A 119 2.51 2.04 -0.16
C VAL A 119 1.19 2.78 -0.38
N PRO A 120 0.91 3.27 -1.60
CA PRO A 120 -0.40 3.84 -1.92
C PRO A 120 -1.42 2.72 -2.09
N ILE A 121 -2.58 2.87 -1.44
CA ILE A 121 -3.68 1.91 -1.39
C ILE A 121 -4.98 2.66 -1.62
N GLY A 122 -5.79 2.22 -2.56
CA GLY A 122 -7.11 2.80 -2.82
C GLY A 122 -7.39 2.85 -4.31
N LEU A 123 -8.18 1.89 -4.79
CA LEU A 123 -8.62 1.89 -6.19
C LEU A 123 -9.83 2.82 -6.37
N PRO A 124 -9.98 3.48 -7.53
CA PRO A 124 -11.18 4.27 -7.85
C PRO A 124 -12.48 3.45 -7.82
N SER A 125 -12.41 2.15 -8.06
CA SER A 125 -13.53 1.22 -7.88
C SER A 125 -13.03 -0.18 -7.56
N LEU A 126 -13.32 -0.65 -6.36
CA LEU A 126 -13.02 -2.02 -5.94
C LEU A 126 -14.11 -2.98 -6.40
N SER A 127 -15.37 -2.52 -6.50
CA SER A 127 -16.50 -3.32 -6.97
C SER A 127 -16.37 -3.74 -8.45
N GLN A 128 -15.67 -2.96 -9.28
CA GLN A 128 -15.37 -3.29 -10.67
C GLN A 128 -13.99 -3.96 -10.85
N SER A 129 -13.27 -4.17 -9.74
CA SER A 129 -11.97 -4.84 -9.80
C SER A 129 -12.14 -6.34 -10.06
N SER A 130 -11.02 -6.99 -10.33
CA SER A 130 -10.88 -8.44 -10.45
C SER A 130 -11.08 -9.20 -9.14
N LEU A 131 -11.33 -8.52 -8.00
CA LEU A 131 -11.82 -9.11 -6.76
C LEU A 131 -13.34 -9.36 -6.79
N SER A 132 -14.06 -8.68 -7.68
CA SER A 132 -15.52 -8.79 -7.83
C SER A 132 -16.06 -10.21 -8.06
N PRO A 133 -15.32 -11.19 -8.64
CA PRO A 133 -15.77 -12.57 -8.72
C PRO A 133 -15.89 -13.23 -7.35
N PHE A 134 -15.13 -12.81 -6.34
CA PHE A 134 -15.10 -13.43 -5.00
C PHE A 134 -15.78 -12.58 -3.93
N LEU A 135 -15.76 -11.26 -4.12
CA LEU A 135 -16.25 -10.29 -3.16
C LEU A 135 -17.40 -9.46 -3.73
N SER A 136 -18.41 -9.18 -2.91
CA SER A 136 -19.52 -8.27 -3.18
C SER A 136 -19.27 -6.94 -2.47
N ILE A 137 -18.55 -6.05 -3.14
CA ILE A 137 -18.07 -4.77 -2.59
C ILE A 137 -19.03 -3.66 -2.99
N GLN A 138 -19.33 -2.76 -2.05
CA GLN A 138 -20.06 -1.54 -2.31
C GLN A 138 -19.09 -0.39 -2.11
N ASP A 139 -18.62 0.22 -3.21
CA ASP A 139 -17.57 1.25 -3.16
C ASP A 139 -17.96 2.47 -2.31
N ALA A 140 -19.26 2.76 -2.20
CA ALA A 140 -19.78 3.84 -1.35
C ALA A 140 -19.75 3.51 0.16
N LYS A 141 -19.33 2.31 0.56
CA LYS A 141 -19.20 1.89 1.96
C LYS A 141 -17.73 1.75 2.33
N PRO A 142 -17.13 2.74 3.01
CA PRO A 142 -15.75 2.67 3.47
C PRO A 142 -15.44 1.41 4.29
N PHE A 143 -16.43 0.89 5.01
CA PHE A 143 -16.30 -0.36 5.77
C PHE A 143 -15.93 -1.58 4.89
N HIS A 144 -16.33 -1.61 3.63
CA HIS A 144 -15.98 -2.69 2.70
C HIS A 144 -14.56 -2.51 2.16
N SER A 145 -14.20 -1.29 1.72
CA SER A 145 -12.88 -0.97 1.18
C SER A 145 -11.80 -1.09 2.26
N SER A 146 -12.05 -0.58 3.46
CA SER A 146 -11.12 -0.65 4.60
C SER A 146 -10.85 -2.08 5.04
N ALA A 147 -11.82 -2.99 4.96
CA ALA A 147 -11.61 -4.40 5.30
C ALA A 147 -10.62 -5.09 4.35
N ILE A 148 -10.64 -4.73 3.07
CA ILE A 148 -9.69 -5.26 2.06
C ILE A 148 -8.30 -4.67 2.29
N SER A 149 -8.22 -3.35 2.50
CA SER A 149 -6.95 -2.68 2.84
C SER A 149 -6.34 -3.26 4.11
N ALA A 150 -7.14 -3.46 5.16
CA ALA A 150 -6.69 -4.07 6.41
C ALA A 150 -6.23 -5.52 6.21
N ALA A 151 -6.95 -6.32 5.43
CA ALA A 151 -6.54 -7.69 5.09
C ALA A 151 -5.21 -7.73 4.32
N ALA A 152 -5.01 -6.80 3.39
CA ALA A 152 -3.78 -6.69 2.61
C ALA A 152 -2.60 -6.23 3.49
N ILE A 153 -2.77 -5.18 4.32
CA ILE A 153 -1.76 -4.71 5.27
C ILE A 153 -1.42 -5.81 6.29
N HIS A 154 -2.43 -6.50 6.83
CA HIS A 154 -2.21 -7.65 7.70
C HIS A 154 -1.31 -8.68 7.01
N SER A 155 -1.59 -9.01 5.75
CA SER A 155 -0.90 -10.05 4.99
C SER A 155 0.57 -9.67 4.74
N VAL A 156 0.86 -8.47 4.25
CA VAL A 156 2.26 -8.04 3.98
C VAL A 156 3.09 -7.83 5.24
N THR A 157 2.44 -7.70 6.41
CA THR A 157 3.11 -7.57 7.71
C THR A 157 3.22 -8.89 8.48
N VAL A 158 2.65 -10.00 7.95
CA VAL A 158 2.83 -11.34 8.54
C VAL A 158 4.31 -11.68 8.78
N PRO A 159 5.25 -11.42 7.86
CA PRO A 159 6.65 -11.78 8.04
C PRO A 159 7.28 -11.25 9.33
N PHE A 160 6.86 -10.05 9.78
CA PHE A 160 7.32 -9.41 11.01
C PHE A 160 6.86 -10.12 12.29
N ARG A 161 5.79 -10.93 12.17
CA ARG A 161 5.14 -11.64 13.29
C ARG A 161 5.40 -13.14 13.26
N LEU A 162 6.13 -13.64 12.27
CA LEU A 162 6.49 -15.04 12.19
C LEU A 162 7.58 -15.36 13.22
N GLN A 163 7.48 -16.53 13.84
CA GLN A 163 8.48 -16.96 14.80
C GLN A 163 9.77 -17.32 14.08
N ASN A 164 10.90 -16.79 14.56
CA ASN A 164 12.22 -17.21 14.11
C ASN A 164 12.41 -18.68 14.50
N ALA A 165 12.56 -19.56 13.51
CA ALA A 165 12.92 -20.94 13.80
C ALA A 165 14.34 -20.98 14.37
N GLY A 166 14.47 -21.24 15.68
CA GLY A 166 15.76 -21.46 16.30
C GLY A 166 16.45 -22.70 15.70
N PRO A 167 17.79 -22.80 15.79
CA PRO A 167 18.55 -23.91 15.19
C PRO A 167 18.18 -25.31 15.72
N ALA A 168 17.45 -25.39 16.84
CA ALA A 168 16.96 -26.63 17.44
C ALA A 168 15.50 -26.98 17.07
N SER A 169 14.80 -26.15 16.29
CA SER A 169 13.41 -26.43 15.89
C SER A 169 13.37 -27.35 14.66
N ASN A 170 12.93 -28.59 14.86
CA ASN A 170 12.75 -29.58 13.79
C ASN A 170 11.45 -29.37 12.97
N ILE A 171 10.64 -28.37 13.29
CA ILE A 171 9.39 -28.08 12.58
C ILE A 171 9.38 -26.60 12.19
N ALA A 172 9.59 -26.32 10.90
CA ALA A 172 9.34 -25.00 10.35
C ALA A 172 7.82 -24.79 10.27
N HIS A 173 7.24 -24.12 11.26
CA HIS A 173 5.82 -23.75 11.26
C HIS A 173 5.53 -22.56 10.32
N SER A 174 6.58 -21.88 9.84
CA SER A 174 6.55 -20.79 8.88
C SER A 174 7.92 -20.63 8.21
N SER A 175 8.01 -19.85 7.14
CA SER A 175 9.27 -19.53 6.44
C SER A 175 9.27 -18.09 5.95
N GLY A 176 10.44 -17.48 5.81
CA GLY A 176 10.58 -16.12 5.29
C GLY A 176 10.10 -15.07 6.30
N ASN A 177 10.49 -15.25 7.56
CA ASN A 177 10.46 -14.19 8.56
C ASN A 177 11.53 -13.16 8.17
N ILE A 178 11.16 -11.89 8.22
CA ILE A 178 12.07 -10.75 8.03
C ILE A 178 11.62 -9.64 8.98
N ASP A 179 12.50 -8.72 9.31
CA ASP A 179 12.11 -7.49 10.01
C ASP A 179 11.73 -6.35 9.03
N MET A 180 11.29 -5.22 9.57
CA MET A 180 10.87 -4.08 8.74
C MET A 180 12.05 -3.45 7.97
N ARG A 181 13.25 -3.43 8.56
CA ARG A 181 14.45 -2.87 7.90
C ARG A 181 14.88 -3.74 6.74
N GLU A 182 14.87 -5.05 6.91
CA GLU A 182 15.14 -6.02 5.85
C GLU A 182 14.12 -5.87 4.71
N LEU A 183 12.83 -5.70 5.01
CA LEU A 183 11.81 -5.43 3.98
C LEU A 183 12.12 -4.14 3.21
N VAL A 184 12.39 -3.04 3.92
CA VAL A 184 12.74 -1.76 3.30
C VAL A 184 13.99 -1.91 2.43
N HIS A 185 15.00 -2.62 2.92
CA HIS A 185 16.21 -2.88 2.15
C HIS A 185 15.91 -3.66 0.87
N ILE A 186 15.11 -4.73 0.96
CA ILE A 186 14.72 -5.56 -0.18
C ILE A 186 13.92 -4.78 -1.23
N ILE A 187 13.03 -3.88 -0.82
CA ILE A 187 12.09 -3.21 -1.72
C ILE A 187 12.61 -1.86 -2.22
N SER A 188 13.17 -1.05 -1.32
CA SER A 188 13.61 0.32 -1.60
C SER A 188 15.07 0.36 -2.05
N ASP A 189 15.98 -0.29 -1.33
CA ASP A 189 17.42 -0.12 -1.54
C ASP A 189 17.96 -1.04 -2.64
N GLN A 190 17.40 -2.24 -2.76
CA GLN A 190 17.77 -3.21 -3.78
C GLN A 190 17.06 -2.86 -5.10
N GLY A 191 17.84 -2.60 -6.15
CA GLY A 191 17.28 -2.24 -7.47
C GLY A 191 17.32 -0.74 -7.73
N ARG A 192 16.15 -0.10 -7.87
CA ARG A 192 16.02 1.28 -8.37
C ARG A 192 16.11 2.38 -7.32
N GLN A 193 16.53 2.12 -6.07
CA GLN A 193 16.50 3.13 -4.99
C GLN A 193 15.13 3.85 -4.93
N ASN A 194 14.05 3.08 -5.07
CA ASN A 194 12.69 3.60 -5.19
C ASN A 194 11.85 3.20 -3.97
N MET A 195 11.36 4.21 -3.26
CA MET A 195 10.57 4.02 -2.04
C MET A 195 9.07 3.80 -2.28
N VAL A 196 8.53 4.08 -3.48
CA VAL A 196 7.09 3.89 -3.74
C VAL A 196 6.87 2.48 -4.27
N THR A 197 6.10 1.67 -3.55
CA THR A 197 5.86 0.28 -3.89
C THR A 197 4.38 0.01 -4.14
N ALA A 198 4.09 -0.85 -5.10
CA ALA A 198 2.72 -1.31 -5.35
C ALA A 198 2.36 -2.45 -4.40
N LEU A 199 1.11 -2.48 -3.96
CA LEU A 199 0.53 -3.55 -3.17
C LEU A 199 -0.44 -4.36 -4.03
N ASP A 200 -0.17 -5.65 -4.20
CA ASP A 200 -1.09 -6.57 -4.86
C ASP A 200 -1.64 -7.60 -3.86
N VAL A 201 -2.88 -8.05 -4.06
CA VAL A 201 -3.55 -9.01 -3.18
C VAL A 201 -4.34 -10.06 -3.97
N ALA A 202 -4.45 -11.27 -3.42
CA ALA A 202 -5.41 -12.29 -3.81
C ALA A 202 -6.25 -12.67 -2.58
N MET A 203 -7.56 -12.42 -2.65
CA MET A 203 -8.49 -12.57 -1.54
C MET A 203 -9.84 -13.13 -2.01
N PRO A 204 -10.17 -14.40 -1.72
CA PRO A 204 -9.27 -15.44 -1.22
C PRO A 204 -8.18 -15.82 -2.23
N ALA A 205 -7.05 -16.31 -1.73
CA ALA A 205 -6.01 -16.84 -2.59
C ALA A 205 -6.38 -18.22 -3.17
N PRO A 206 -6.05 -18.52 -4.44
CA PRO A 206 -6.48 -19.74 -5.09
C PRO A 206 -5.87 -20.99 -4.45
N SER A 207 -6.58 -22.12 -4.53
CA SER A 207 -6.03 -23.40 -4.08
C SER A 207 -4.94 -23.92 -5.03
N LEU A 208 -3.94 -24.60 -4.48
CA LEU A 208 -2.96 -25.36 -5.27
C LEU A 208 -3.68 -26.51 -5.97
N LYS A 209 -3.61 -26.54 -7.31
CA LYS A 209 -4.11 -27.67 -8.10
C LYS A 209 -3.11 -28.81 -8.06
N ASP A 210 -3.58 -30.05 -8.10
CA ASP A 210 -2.71 -31.23 -8.22
C ASP A 210 -2.14 -31.26 -9.65
N GLY A 211 -0.95 -30.68 -9.81
CA GLY A 211 -0.23 -30.57 -11.09
C GLY A 211 0.72 -29.37 -11.08
N ASN A 212 1.69 -29.36 -11.99
CA ASN A 212 2.62 -28.23 -12.23
C ASN A 212 1.93 -26.95 -12.74
N ASP A 213 0.59 -26.88 -12.69
CA ASP A 213 -0.18 -25.71 -13.08
C ASP A 213 -0.08 -24.66 -11.98
N LEU A 214 0.99 -23.87 -12.16
CA LEU A 214 1.31 -22.57 -11.62
C LEU A 214 0.29 -22.06 -10.60
N TRP A 215 0.73 -21.89 -9.35
CA TRP A 215 0.21 -20.80 -8.54
C TRP A 215 0.14 -19.56 -9.43
N ASN A 216 -1.09 -19.18 -9.81
CA ASN A 216 -1.27 -18.24 -10.90
C ASN A 216 -0.99 -16.86 -10.32
N MET A 217 0.24 -16.37 -10.46
CA MET A 217 0.62 -14.99 -10.09
C MET A 217 -0.32 -13.95 -10.72
N LYS A 218 -1.06 -14.28 -11.79
CA LYS A 218 -2.14 -13.45 -12.36
C LYS A 218 -3.37 -13.32 -11.45
N SER A 219 -3.42 -14.05 -10.33
CA SER A 219 -4.46 -13.91 -9.31
C SER A 219 -4.19 -12.75 -8.36
N LEU A 220 -2.95 -12.26 -8.26
CA LEU A 220 -2.60 -11.07 -7.50
C LEU A 220 -3.08 -9.83 -8.25
N ARG A 221 -3.81 -8.97 -7.57
CA ARG A 221 -4.46 -7.78 -8.13
C ARG A 221 -4.01 -6.55 -7.38
N THR A 222 -3.63 -5.51 -8.11
CA THR A 222 -3.13 -4.30 -7.47
C THR A 222 -4.23 -3.57 -6.70
N LEU A 223 -3.93 -3.12 -5.49
CA LEU A 223 -4.73 -2.17 -4.72
C LEU A 223 -4.19 -0.75 -4.86
N THR A 224 -3.09 -0.57 -5.56
CA THR A 224 -2.45 0.72 -5.77
C THR A 224 -3.07 1.41 -6.99
N PRO A 225 -3.53 2.67 -6.87
CA PRO A 225 -4.19 3.37 -7.97
C PRO A 225 -3.25 3.69 -9.13
N GLU A 226 -3.81 3.75 -10.33
CA GLU A 226 -3.12 4.22 -11.55
C GLU A 226 -1.95 3.34 -12.00
N ILE A 227 -1.96 2.08 -11.56
CA ILE A 227 -0.95 1.07 -11.88
C ILE A 227 -1.58 -0.04 -12.73
N SER A 228 -0.78 -0.62 -13.64
CA SER A 228 -1.16 -1.80 -14.41
C SER A 228 -0.83 -3.11 -13.67
N ASP A 229 -1.69 -4.13 -13.84
CA ASP A 229 -1.48 -5.48 -13.29
C ASP A 229 -0.36 -6.25 -14.05
N GLU A 230 -0.02 -5.84 -15.28
CA GLU A 230 0.71 -6.67 -16.26
C GLU A 230 2.02 -6.03 -16.78
N GLU A 231 2.79 -5.40 -15.91
CA GLU A 231 4.14 -4.93 -16.29
C GLU A 231 5.23 -5.91 -15.86
N GLU A 232 5.79 -6.59 -16.87
CA GLU A 232 7.01 -7.38 -16.72
C GLU A 232 8.23 -6.45 -16.66
N ASP A 233 8.96 -6.50 -15.55
CA ASP A 233 10.12 -5.63 -15.30
C ASP A 233 11.28 -6.45 -14.74
N PRO A 234 12.39 -6.63 -15.49
CA PRO A 234 13.51 -7.46 -15.06
C PRO A 234 14.29 -6.87 -13.88
N TYR A 235 14.11 -5.59 -13.58
CA TYR A 235 14.73 -4.92 -12.44
C TYR A 235 13.78 -4.84 -11.24
N SER A 236 12.59 -5.42 -11.34
CA SER A 236 11.64 -5.42 -10.23
C SER A 236 12.17 -6.20 -9.04
N VAL A 237 11.85 -5.72 -7.84
CA VAL A 237 12.08 -6.42 -6.58
C VAL A 237 10.77 -6.54 -5.84
N GLU A 238 10.57 -7.66 -5.16
CA GLU A 238 9.29 -7.94 -4.52
C GLU A 238 9.43 -8.75 -3.23
N SER A 239 8.42 -8.62 -2.37
CA SER A 239 8.21 -9.43 -1.18
C SER A 239 6.80 -10.01 -1.27
N LEU A 240 6.74 -11.32 -1.54
CA LEU A 240 5.52 -12.10 -1.68
C LEU A 240 5.24 -12.83 -0.36
N VAL A 241 4.04 -12.64 0.16
CA VAL A 241 3.54 -13.36 1.33
C VAL A 241 2.37 -14.24 0.90
N VAL A 242 2.44 -15.51 1.23
CA VAL A 242 1.39 -16.49 0.97
C VAL A 242 1.02 -17.18 2.27
N HIS A 243 -0.25 -17.11 2.68
CA HIS A 243 -0.66 -17.74 3.92
C HIS A 243 -2.06 -18.36 3.93
N GLY A 244 -2.20 -19.49 4.61
CA GLY A 244 -3.46 -20.24 4.74
C GLY A 244 -3.92 -20.99 3.48
N VAL A 245 -3.09 -21.05 2.43
CA VAL A 245 -3.44 -21.64 1.14
C VAL A 245 -3.87 -23.10 1.26
N LEU A 246 -4.87 -23.45 0.46
CA LEU A 246 -5.46 -24.79 0.38
C LEU A 246 -4.88 -25.58 -0.79
N ARG A 247 -4.95 -26.90 -0.70
CA ARG A 247 -4.76 -27.84 -1.81
C ARG A 247 -6.10 -28.25 -2.40
N ALA A 248 -6.04 -28.92 -3.55
CA ALA A 248 -7.15 -29.74 -4.02
C ALA A 248 -7.69 -30.63 -2.88
N GLY A 249 -9.01 -30.61 -2.69
CA GLY A 249 -9.68 -31.32 -1.58
C GLY A 249 -9.71 -30.58 -0.25
N GLY A 250 -9.36 -29.29 -0.18
CA GLY A 250 -9.65 -28.41 0.98
C GLY A 250 -8.67 -28.49 2.15
N HIS A 251 -7.62 -29.30 2.05
CA HIS A 251 -6.58 -29.40 3.09
C HIS A 251 -5.59 -28.24 2.99
N ARG A 252 -5.01 -27.79 4.11
CA ARG A 252 -3.95 -26.77 4.11
C ARG A 252 -2.71 -27.28 3.37
N ALA A 253 -2.13 -26.44 2.51
CA ALA A 253 -0.88 -26.74 1.83
C ALA A 253 0.31 -26.69 2.80
N SER A 254 1.28 -27.59 2.61
CA SER A 254 2.54 -27.49 3.35
C SER A 254 3.38 -26.32 2.83
N ILE A 255 4.31 -25.84 3.65
CA ILE A 255 5.24 -24.77 3.25
C ILE A 255 6.05 -25.18 2.01
N SER A 256 6.51 -26.44 1.95
CA SER A 256 7.24 -26.96 0.79
C SER A 256 6.39 -26.90 -0.48
N GLN A 257 5.14 -27.34 -0.43
CA GLN A 257 4.24 -27.33 -1.59
C GLN A 257 3.97 -25.93 -2.11
N VAL A 258 3.78 -24.96 -1.21
CA VAL A 258 3.62 -23.55 -1.60
C VAL A 258 4.90 -23.02 -2.24
N LYS A 259 6.08 -23.29 -1.64
CA LYS A 259 7.37 -22.88 -2.19
C LYS A 259 7.61 -23.46 -3.58
N ASP A 260 7.44 -24.77 -3.74
CA ASP A 260 7.63 -25.46 -5.00
C ASP A 260 6.71 -24.88 -6.08
N SER A 261 5.43 -24.67 -5.75
CA SER A 261 4.46 -24.08 -6.68
C SER A 261 4.81 -22.65 -7.09
N VAL A 262 5.26 -21.81 -6.15
CA VAL A 262 5.69 -20.43 -6.43
C VAL A 262 6.95 -20.41 -7.28
N TYR A 263 7.95 -21.24 -6.97
CA TYR A 263 9.19 -21.33 -7.76
C TYR A 263 8.92 -21.82 -9.18
N SER A 264 8.10 -22.86 -9.35
CA SER A 264 7.68 -23.30 -10.69
C SER A 264 6.92 -22.20 -11.45
N ALA A 265 6.14 -21.36 -10.77
CA ALA A 265 5.46 -20.24 -11.39
C ALA A 265 6.43 -19.16 -11.91
N TYR A 266 7.55 -18.90 -11.21
CA TYR A 266 8.61 -18.03 -11.73
C TYR A 266 9.39 -18.67 -12.87
N GLU A 267 9.64 -19.98 -12.83
CA GLU A 267 10.34 -20.68 -13.91
C GLU A 267 9.60 -20.60 -15.25
N GLY A 268 8.26 -20.60 -15.23
CA GLY A 268 7.43 -20.46 -16.42
C GLY A 268 7.27 -19.03 -16.97
N ARG A 269 7.83 -18.00 -16.31
CA ARG A 269 7.72 -16.60 -16.77
C ARG A 269 8.85 -16.21 -17.73
N ALA A 270 8.50 -15.37 -18.71
CA ALA A 270 9.46 -14.76 -19.62
C ALA A 270 10.40 -13.81 -18.87
N THR A 271 9.84 -12.97 -17.99
CA THR A 271 10.59 -12.02 -17.17
C THR A 271 10.42 -12.35 -15.68
N LYS A 272 11.55 -12.47 -14.97
CA LYS A 272 11.59 -12.71 -13.52
C LYS A 272 12.01 -11.42 -12.81
N PRO A 273 11.52 -11.17 -11.58
CA PRO A 273 12.06 -10.10 -10.75
C PRO A 273 13.55 -10.35 -10.50
N LYS A 274 14.32 -9.26 -10.36
CA LYS A 274 15.74 -9.30 -9.99
C LYS A 274 15.92 -9.98 -8.63
N PHE A 275 15.00 -9.73 -7.70
CA PHE A 275 14.98 -10.35 -6.39
C PHE A 275 13.54 -10.56 -5.92
N SER A 276 13.26 -11.71 -5.30
CA SER A 276 11.95 -12.04 -4.75
C SER A 276 12.13 -12.69 -3.38
N HIS A 277 11.63 -12.02 -2.35
CA HIS A 277 11.49 -12.60 -1.02
C HIS A 277 10.14 -13.33 -0.93
N LEU A 278 10.15 -14.55 -0.39
CA LEU A 278 8.94 -15.36 -0.20
C LEU A 278 8.74 -15.72 1.27
N SER A 279 7.64 -15.24 1.84
CA SER A 279 7.15 -15.63 3.16
C SER A 279 5.96 -16.56 3.04
N VAL A 280 5.98 -17.66 3.80
CA VAL A 280 4.93 -18.69 3.77
C VAL A 280 4.50 -19.05 5.19
N SER A 281 3.19 -19.05 5.42
CA SER A 281 2.59 -19.50 6.68
C SER A 281 1.35 -20.38 6.42
N PRO A 282 1.16 -21.49 7.13
CA PRO A 282 -0.07 -22.28 7.03
C PRO A 282 -1.29 -21.58 7.68
N CYS A 283 -1.07 -20.49 8.42
CA CYS A 283 -2.13 -19.78 9.13
C CYS A 283 -2.93 -18.86 8.17
N PRO A 284 -4.24 -19.11 7.96
CA PRO A 284 -5.08 -18.23 7.15
C PRO A 284 -5.36 -16.89 7.84
N LEU A 285 -5.90 -15.92 7.10
CA LEU A 285 -6.44 -14.71 7.70
C LEU A 285 -7.73 -15.08 8.46
N PRO A 286 -7.81 -14.89 9.79
CA PRO A 286 -9.06 -15.06 10.51
C PRO A 286 -10.04 -13.94 10.12
N ILE A 287 -11.32 -14.28 9.99
CA ILE A 287 -12.39 -13.33 9.71
C ILE A 287 -13.11 -13.02 11.03
N PRO A 288 -12.82 -11.89 11.69
CA PRO A 288 -13.39 -11.57 12.99
C PRO A 288 -14.86 -11.16 12.84
N LEU A 289 -15.67 -11.26 13.90
CA LEU A 289 -17.10 -10.87 13.89
C LEU A 289 -17.42 -9.47 13.28
N PRO A 290 -16.61 -8.41 13.49
CA PRO A 290 -16.83 -7.13 12.82
C PRO A 290 -16.40 -7.08 11.35
N PHE A 291 -16.03 -8.19 10.71
CA PHE A 291 -15.68 -8.19 9.28
C PHE A 291 -16.96 -8.03 8.43
N PRO A 292 -16.95 -7.21 7.36
CA PRO A 292 -18.14 -6.97 6.57
C PRO A 292 -18.60 -8.24 5.83
N SER A 293 -19.91 -8.37 5.64
CA SER A 293 -20.48 -9.46 4.85
C SER A 293 -20.28 -9.18 3.36
N ILE A 294 -19.10 -9.51 2.85
CA ILE A 294 -18.67 -9.27 1.46
C ILE A 294 -18.33 -10.54 0.70
N PHE A 295 -18.24 -11.71 1.34
CA PHE A 295 -17.87 -12.93 0.65
C PHE A 295 -19.03 -13.44 -0.20
N ARG A 296 -18.78 -13.82 -1.46
CA ARG A 296 -19.84 -14.38 -2.30
C ARG A 296 -20.22 -15.80 -1.85
N SER A 297 -21.37 -16.26 -2.32
CA SER A 297 -21.99 -17.52 -1.91
C SER A 297 -21.14 -18.78 -2.14
N HIS A 298 -20.29 -18.75 -3.16
CA HIS A 298 -19.37 -19.83 -3.52
C HIS A 298 -18.05 -19.79 -2.73
N ILE A 299 -17.88 -18.84 -1.80
CA ILE A 299 -16.80 -18.89 -0.81
C ILE A 299 -17.27 -19.76 0.35
N GLY A 300 -16.50 -20.80 0.65
CA GLY A 300 -16.78 -21.72 1.74
C GLY A 300 -16.25 -21.23 3.10
N GLN A 301 -16.39 -22.06 4.13
CA GLN A 301 -16.18 -21.68 5.54
C GLN A 301 -14.72 -21.33 5.83
N HIS A 302 -13.78 -21.96 5.12
CA HIS A 302 -12.35 -21.73 5.25
C HIS A 302 -11.75 -21.04 4.02
N GLY A 303 -12.60 -20.35 3.25
CA GLY A 303 -12.20 -19.56 2.09
C GLY A 303 -11.93 -20.39 0.84
N GLU A 304 -12.35 -21.66 0.81
CA GLU A 304 -12.36 -22.47 -0.40
C GLU A 304 -13.27 -21.86 -1.47
N ILE A 305 -12.80 -21.84 -2.72
CA ILE A 305 -13.55 -21.36 -3.88
C ILE A 305 -14.32 -22.57 -4.45
N LEU A 306 -15.63 -22.61 -4.21
CA LEU A 306 -16.51 -23.70 -4.61
C LEU A 306 -16.96 -23.54 -6.07
N SER A 307 -17.12 -24.66 -6.78
CA SER A 307 -17.54 -24.69 -8.18
C SER A 307 -19.01 -24.31 -8.41
N ASN A 308 -19.84 -24.41 -7.37
CA ASN A 308 -21.28 -24.16 -7.47
C ASN A 308 -21.59 -22.67 -7.28
N HIS A 309 -21.93 -22.00 -8.38
CA HIS A 309 -22.42 -20.64 -8.37
C HIS A 309 -23.94 -20.63 -8.18
N ALA A 310 -24.40 -20.58 -6.93
CA ALA A 310 -25.78 -20.17 -6.66
C ALA A 310 -25.87 -18.64 -6.81
N GLU A 311 -26.28 -18.18 -7.98
CA GLU A 311 -26.58 -16.76 -8.23
C GLU A 311 -27.77 -16.32 -7.35
N GLY A 312 -27.67 -15.13 -6.74
CA GLY A 312 -28.75 -14.53 -5.97
C GLY A 312 -28.76 -14.78 -4.45
N THR A 313 -27.77 -15.49 -3.90
CA THR A 313 -27.64 -15.64 -2.44
C THR A 313 -26.97 -14.39 -1.82
N GLN A 314 -27.41 -13.99 -0.63
CA GLN A 314 -26.80 -12.86 0.09
C GLN A 314 -25.29 -13.07 0.35
N PRO A 315 -24.50 -11.98 0.40
CA PRO A 315 -23.09 -12.10 0.72
C PRO A 315 -22.93 -12.60 2.16
N LYS A 316 -21.95 -13.48 2.34
CA LYS A 316 -21.55 -14.13 3.58
C LYS A 316 -20.63 -13.23 4.39
N GLY A 317 -20.77 -13.30 5.71
CA GLY A 317 -19.90 -12.61 6.67
C GLY A 317 -19.17 -13.58 7.59
N SER A 318 -18.69 -13.06 8.73
CA SER A 318 -17.89 -13.80 9.69
C SER A 318 -18.59 -14.97 10.40
N LEU A 319 -19.92 -15.06 10.27
CA LEU A 319 -20.68 -16.20 10.77
C LEU A 319 -20.63 -17.41 9.82
N ASP A 320 -20.39 -17.16 8.53
CA ASP A 320 -20.36 -18.20 7.50
C ASP A 320 -18.94 -18.50 7.03
N VAL A 321 -18.04 -17.52 7.11
CA VAL A 321 -16.64 -17.62 6.69
C VAL A 321 -15.76 -17.31 7.90
N GLU A 322 -15.05 -18.30 8.41
CA GLU A 322 -14.22 -18.20 9.61
C GLU A 322 -12.81 -17.70 9.30
N SER A 323 -12.29 -18.09 8.13
CA SER A 323 -10.92 -17.75 7.72
C SER A 323 -10.80 -17.81 6.20
N ILE A 324 -9.85 -17.08 5.64
CA ILE A 324 -9.55 -17.15 4.21
C ILE A 324 -8.05 -17.32 3.93
N PRO A 325 -7.66 -18.08 2.89
CA PRO A 325 -6.32 -18.02 2.35
C PRO A 325 -6.06 -16.65 1.75
N MET A 326 -4.85 -16.14 1.93
CA MET A 326 -4.42 -14.84 1.42
C MET A 326 -3.08 -14.97 0.72
N ALA A 327 -2.90 -14.14 -0.29
CA ALA A 327 -1.57 -13.81 -0.77
C ALA A 327 -1.49 -12.32 -1.03
N ALA A 328 -0.37 -11.72 -0.65
CA ALA A 328 -0.13 -10.31 -0.84
C ALA A 328 1.31 -10.08 -1.26
N ARG A 329 1.53 -9.06 -2.08
CA ARG A 329 2.82 -8.76 -2.67
C ARG A 329 3.10 -7.28 -2.59
N LEU A 330 4.25 -6.91 -2.04
CA LEU A 330 4.85 -5.60 -2.25
C LEU A 330 5.81 -5.71 -3.42
N ARG A 331 5.72 -4.81 -4.41
CA ARG A 331 6.62 -4.80 -5.57
C ARG A 331 7.08 -3.38 -5.93
N SER A 332 8.40 -3.22 -6.02
CA SER A 332 9.04 -2.06 -6.63
C SER A 332 9.32 -2.40 -8.09
N SER A 333 8.61 -1.75 -9.01
CA SER A 333 8.65 -2.04 -10.45
C SER A 333 8.23 -0.82 -11.25
N ASN A 334 8.51 -0.77 -12.55
CA ASN A 334 8.08 0.31 -13.45
C ASN A 334 6.59 0.64 -13.40
N ALA A 335 5.73 -0.28 -12.96
CA ALA A 335 4.29 -0.04 -12.93
C ALA A 335 3.86 1.10 -11.98
N VAL A 336 4.69 1.50 -11.01
CA VAL A 336 4.41 2.67 -10.15
C VAL A 336 4.75 4.00 -10.83
N LEU A 337 5.46 3.97 -11.96
CA LEU A 337 5.94 5.17 -12.64
C LEU A 337 4.79 6.13 -13.05
N PRO A 338 3.68 5.67 -13.65
CA PRO A 338 2.57 6.56 -14.01
C PRO A 338 1.97 7.27 -12.79
N PHE A 339 1.92 6.59 -11.64
CA PHE A 339 1.46 7.19 -10.39
C PHE A 339 2.36 8.37 -10.01
N ILE A 340 3.68 8.20 -9.99
CA ILE A 340 4.65 9.25 -9.60
C ILE A 340 4.70 10.38 -10.64
N GLU A 341 4.79 10.03 -11.93
CA GLU A 341 4.87 10.99 -13.04
C GLU A 341 3.67 11.93 -13.06
N ARG A 342 2.46 11.42 -12.86
CA ARG A 342 1.26 12.26 -12.84
C ARG A 342 1.33 13.33 -11.77
N ARG A 343 1.81 13.00 -10.56
CA ARG A 343 1.98 13.97 -9.47
C ARG A 343 3.10 14.97 -9.80
N SER A 344 4.24 14.48 -10.28
CA SER A 344 5.37 15.32 -10.68
C SER A 344 4.98 16.35 -11.75
N LEU A 345 4.34 15.89 -12.83
CA LEU A 345 3.86 16.74 -13.93
C LEU A 345 2.78 17.72 -13.47
N SER A 346 1.90 17.31 -12.54
CA SER A 346 0.86 18.19 -12.00
C SER A 346 1.47 19.35 -11.20
N LEU A 347 2.44 19.07 -10.34
CA LEU A 347 3.16 20.11 -9.58
C LEU A 347 3.94 21.04 -10.51
N GLN A 348 4.65 20.49 -11.49
CA GLN A 348 5.41 21.27 -12.46
C GLN A 348 4.49 22.20 -13.28
N LYS A 349 3.39 21.66 -13.81
CA LYS A 349 2.46 22.38 -14.69
C LYS A 349 1.63 23.42 -13.95
N PHE A 350 1.10 23.08 -12.78
CA PHE A 350 0.13 23.92 -12.08
C PHE A 350 0.73 24.73 -10.93
N GLY A 351 1.86 24.32 -10.36
CA GLY A 351 2.49 25.00 -9.22
C GLY A 351 3.70 25.84 -9.62
N VAL A 352 4.68 25.23 -10.27
CA VAL A 352 6.02 25.82 -10.51
C VAL A 352 6.10 26.65 -11.79
N ALA A 353 5.44 26.22 -12.86
CA ALA A 353 5.50 26.91 -14.15
C ALA A 353 5.09 28.40 -14.03
N ARG A 354 5.81 29.27 -14.74
CA ARG A 354 5.58 30.72 -14.68
C ARG A 354 4.15 31.05 -15.14
N GLY A 355 3.40 31.74 -14.28
CA GLY A 355 2.01 32.13 -14.57
C GLY A 355 1.02 30.96 -14.45
N SER A 356 1.40 29.87 -13.77
CA SER A 356 0.50 28.75 -13.55
C SER A 356 -0.68 29.12 -12.65
N LEU A 357 -1.83 28.52 -12.94
CA LEU A 357 -3.11 28.82 -12.28
C LEU A 357 -3.13 28.38 -10.80
N GLY A 358 -2.23 27.48 -10.40
CA GLY A 358 -2.18 26.89 -9.09
C GLY A 358 -1.14 27.50 -8.14
N THR A 359 -0.25 28.39 -8.61
CA THR A 359 0.73 29.05 -7.73
C THR A 359 0.06 29.78 -6.56
N GLN A 360 -1.07 30.46 -6.80
CA GLN A 360 -1.78 31.15 -5.73
C GLN A 360 -2.37 30.16 -4.71
N ILE A 361 -2.88 29.02 -5.16
CA ILE A 361 -3.42 27.97 -4.29
C ILE A 361 -2.32 27.47 -3.35
N LEU A 362 -1.12 27.18 -3.87
CA LEU A 362 0.00 26.72 -3.07
C LEU A 362 0.49 27.79 -2.08
N ARG A 363 0.48 29.07 -2.47
CA ARG A 363 0.80 30.17 -1.55
C ARG A 363 -0.23 30.30 -0.43
N ASP A 364 -1.51 30.13 -0.74
CA ASP A 364 -2.58 30.14 0.26
C ASP A 364 -2.40 28.97 1.25
N TRP A 365 -1.88 27.83 0.78
CA TRP A 365 -1.48 26.70 1.63
C TRP A 365 -0.22 26.95 2.47
N GLY A 366 0.48 28.06 2.23
CA GLY A 366 1.66 28.47 2.98
C GLY A 366 2.99 28.17 2.29
N PHE A 367 2.98 27.62 1.08
CA PHE A 367 4.22 27.23 0.41
C PHE A 367 4.91 28.42 -0.28
N GLY A 368 6.21 28.57 0.00
CA GLY A 368 7.10 29.50 -0.68
C GLY A 368 7.48 29.03 -2.09
N ARG A 369 8.11 29.90 -2.89
CA ARG A 369 8.62 29.48 -4.22
C ARG A 369 9.70 28.40 -4.08
N GLU A 370 10.65 28.59 -3.16
CA GLU A 370 11.75 27.65 -2.93
C GLU A 370 11.22 26.27 -2.53
N GLU A 371 10.28 26.20 -1.57
CA GLU A 371 9.64 24.95 -1.18
C GLU A 371 8.90 24.25 -2.35
N MET A 372 8.27 25.02 -3.24
CA MET A 372 7.64 24.45 -4.44
C MET A 372 8.68 23.86 -5.41
N GLU A 373 9.83 24.52 -5.55
CA GLU A 373 10.95 24.07 -6.38
C GLU A 373 11.58 22.80 -5.77
N ASP A 374 11.81 22.77 -4.46
CA ASP A 374 12.32 21.60 -3.72
C ASP A 374 11.38 20.39 -3.86
N MET A 375 10.07 20.61 -3.66
CA MET A 375 9.06 19.55 -3.84
C MET A 375 9.07 19.01 -5.27
N SER A 376 9.23 19.88 -6.27
CA SER A 376 9.29 19.51 -7.68
C SER A 376 10.57 18.74 -8.02
N GLU A 377 11.71 19.14 -7.45
CA GLU A 377 12.97 18.44 -7.62
C GLU A 377 12.91 17.03 -7.00
N HIS A 378 12.35 16.92 -5.79
CA HIS A 378 12.17 15.65 -5.10
C HIS A 378 11.34 14.66 -5.93
N LEU A 379 10.15 15.07 -6.41
CA LEU A 379 9.32 14.22 -7.27
C LEU A 379 10.03 13.89 -8.60
N SER A 380 10.78 14.83 -9.17
CA SER A 380 11.57 14.59 -10.39
C SER A 380 12.70 13.59 -10.17
N LYS A 381 13.31 13.56 -8.98
CA LYS A 381 14.32 12.57 -8.59
C LYS A 381 13.70 11.17 -8.51
N MET A 382 12.50 11.05 -7.94
CA MET A 382 11.76 9.79 -7.89
C MET A 382 11.45 9.24 -9.30
N VAL A 383 11.04 10.10 -10.24
CA VAL A 383 10.83 9.70 -11.65
C VAL A 383 12.13 9.25 -12.31
N ARG A 384 13.22 9.99 -12.12
CA ARG A 384 14.55 9.67 -12.70
C ARG A 384 15.08 8.30 -12.26
N ALA A 385 14.71 7.83 -11.07
CA ALA A 385 15.08 6.49 -10.58
C ALA A 385 14.63 5.34 -11.52
N PHE A 386 13.61 5.57 -12.35
CA PHE A 386 13.10 4.60 -13.33
C PHE A 386 13.74 4.70 -14.72
N HIS A 387 14.52 5.75 -14.99
CA HIS A 387 15.19 6.00 -16.27
C HIS A 387 16.72 6.06 -16.10
N PRO A 388 17.39 4.91 -15.92
CA PRO A 388 18.84 4.87 -15.69
C PRO A 388 19.68 5.40 -16.86
N GLU A 389 19.12 5.50 -18.08
CA GLU A 389 19.89 5.89 -19.28
C GLU A 389 19.95 7.40 -19.56
N GLY A 390 19.35 8.26 -18.73
CA GLY A 390 19.36 9.72 -18.94
C GLY A 390 20.61 10.48 -18.46
N GLY A 391 21.59 9.79 -17.89
CA GLY A 391 22.75 10.43 -17.21
C GLY A 391 24.10 10.33 -17.93
N LEU A 392 24.17 9.73 -19.12
CA LEU A 392 25.42 9.55 -19.87
C LEU A 392 25.39 10.28 -21.22
N THR A 393 25.01 11.55 -21.24
CA THR A 393 25.30 12.45 -22.37
C THR A 393 25.60 13.87 -21.87
N SER A 394 26.74 14.05 -21.22
CA SER A 394 27.47 15.34 -21.15
C SER A 394 28.77 15.08 -20.42
N ASP A 395 29.80 14.79 -21.18
CA ASP A 395 31.17 15.29 -20.99
C ASP A 395 32.08 14.47 -21.90
N SER A 396 32.19 14.94 -23.13
CA SER A 396 33.29 14.61 -24.03
C SER A 396 33.58 15.91 -24.77
N ASP A 397 34.60 16.60 -24.27
CA ASP A 397 35.34 17.64 -24.99
C ASP A 397 35.92 17.10 -26.31
#